data_AF-W1Y6V7-F1
#
_entry.id   AF-W1Y6V7-F1
#
_cell.length_a   1.000
_cell.length_b   1.000
_cell.length_c   1.000
_cell.angle_alpha   90.00
_cell.angle_beta   90.00
_cell.angle_gamma   90.00
#
_symmetry.space_group_name_H-M   'P 1'
#
loop_
_entity.id
_entity.type
_entity.pdbx_description
1 polymer ?
#
loop_
_entity_poly.entity_id
_entity_poly.type
_entity_poly.pdbx_seq_one_letter_code
_entity_poly.pdbx_strand_id
1 'polypeptide(L)' 'RPVIAFAPAGDGTLKGSGRSIQGLHMRDALERLDTLYPGMMLKFGGHAMAAGLSLEEDKFELFQQRFGELVTEWLDPSLL' A
#
# COMPACT_ATOMS: atom_id res chain seq x y z
N ARG A 1 -10.99 -8.04 1.78
CA ARG A 1 -10.14 -6.85 2.07
C ARG A 1 -8.73 -7.09 1.56
N PRO A 2 -8.10 -6.12 0.85
CA PRO A 2 -6.69 -6.22 0.49
C PRO A 2 -5.80 -6.26 1.73
N VAL A 3 -4.63 -6.86 1.63
CA VAL A 3 -3.68 -7.00 2.75
C VAL A 3 -2.28 -6.67 2.26
N ILE A 4 -1.49 -5.98 3.09
CA ILE A 4 -0.06 -5.77 2.89
C ILE A 4 0.66 -6.17 4.17
N ALA A 5 1.57 -7.14 4.05
CA ALA A 5 2.42 -7.57 5.16
C ALA A 5 3.79 -6.90 5.03
N PHE A 6 4.31 -6.38 6.14
CA PHE A 6 5.61 -5.73 6.19
C PHE A 6 6.58 -6.51 7.07
N ALA A 7 7.86 -6.49 6.69
CA ALA A 7 8.96 -7.02 7.48
C ALA A 7 10.13 -6.01 7.49
N PRO A 8 10.87 -5.88 8.59
CA PRO A 8 12.10 -5.09 8.63
C PRO A 8 13.13 -5.60 7.62
N ALA A 9 13.78 -4.68 6.91
CA ALA A 9 14.86 -4.99 5.98
C ALA A 9 16.26 -4.93 6.65
N GLY A 10 16.33 -4.41 7.87
CA GLY A 10 17.56 -4.33 8.66
C GLY A 10 18.37 -3.03 8.47
N ASP A 11 17.86 -2.08 7.69
CA ASP A 11 18.51 -0.81 7.33
C ASP A 11 17.65 0.42 7.69
N GLY A 12 16.70 0.27 8.62
CA GLY A 12 15.70 1.30 8.93
C GLY A 12 14.53 1.35 7.95
N THR A 13 14.50 0.44 6.96
CA THR A 13 13.40 0.32 6.01
C THR A 13 12.55 -0.92 6.24
N LEU A 14 11.30 -0.86 5.79
CA LEU A 14 10.37 -1.98 5.74
C LEU A 14 10.19 -2.44 4.30
N LYS A 15 10.12 -3.77 4.08
CA LYS A 15 9.66 -4.36 2.82
C LYS A 15 8.22 -4.85 2.98
N GLY A 16 7.34 -4.35 2.13
CA GLY A 16 5.93 -4.75 2.08
C GLY A 16 5.63 -5.66 0.90
N SER A 17 4.80 -6.69 1.11
CA SER A 17 4.18 -7.48 0.05
C SER A 17 2.66 -7.49 0.20
N GLY A 18 1.97 -7.06 -0.85
CA GLY A 18 0.53 -6.89 -0.91
C GLY A 18 -0.18 -7.98 -1.72
N ARG A 19 -1.41 -8.29 -1.32
CA ARG A 19 -2.38 -9.07 -2.08
C ARG A 19 -3.70 -8.30 -2.15
N SER A 20 -4.25 -8.21 -3.35
CA SER A 20 -5.52 -7.52 -3.59
C SER A 20 -6.71 -8.46 -3.51
N ILE A 21 -7.89 -7.88 -3.67
CA ILE A 21 -9.15 -8.57 -3.90
C ILE A 21 -9.73 -8.12 -5.23
N GLN A 22 -10.74 -8.84 -5.72
CA GLN A 22 -11.50 -8.40 -6.88
C GLN A 22 -12.15 -7.03 -6.60
N GLY A 23 -12.09 -6.13 -7.59
CA GLY A 23 -12.58 -4.75 -7.44
C GLY A 23 -11.53 -3.73 -6.98
N LEU A 24 -10.28 -4.15 -6.70
CA LEU A 24 -9.19 -3.22 -6.38
C LEU A 24 -7.90 -3.57 -7.13
N HIS A 25 -7.37 -2.62 -7.90
CA HIS A 25 -6.06 -2.74 -8.55
C HIS A 25 -4.97 -2.23 -7.62
N MET A 26 -4.18 -3.14 -7.03
CA MET A 26 -3.22 -2.79 -5.98
C MET A 26 -2.14 -1.81 -6.46
N ARG A 27 -1.62 -1.98 -7.68
CA ARG A 27 -0.62 -1.05 -8.22
C ARG A 27 -1.18 0.36 -8.38
N ASP A 28 -2.43 0.51 -8.77
CA ASP A 28 -3.03 1.83 -9.02
C ASP A 28 -3.32 2.52 -7.69
N ALA A 29 -3.71 1.76 -6.66
CA ALA A 29 -3.85 2.28 -5.30
C ALA A 29 -2.52 2.80 -4.76
N LEU A 30 -1.42 2.07 -4.99
CA LEU A 30 -0.08 2.55 -4.59
C LEU A 30 0.36 3.77 -5.41
N GLU A 31 0.16 3.77 -6.73
CA GLU A 31 0.49 4.94 -7.57
C GLU A 31 -0.30 6.19 -7.18
N ARG A 32 -1.57 6.01 -6.80
CA ARG A 32 -2.39 7.10 -6.26
C ARG A 32 -1.83 7.62 -4.94
N LEU A 33 -1.43 6.74 -4.02
CA LEU A 33 -0.81 7.16 -2.78
C LEU A 33 0.51 7.91 -3.02
N ASP A 34 1.33 7.46 -3.95
CA ASP A 34 2.58 8.13 -4.29
C ASP A 34 2.34 9.53 -4.88
N THR A 35 1.29 9.68 -5.69
CA THR A 35 0.87 10.97 -6.25
C THR A 35 0.39 11.93 -5.16
N LEU A 36 -0.40 11.44 -4.20
CA LEU A 36 -0.97 12.24 -3.13
C LEU A 36 0.05 12.57 -2.02
N TYR A 37 1.01 11.66 -1.80
CA TYR A 37 2.01 11.75 -0.75
C TYR A 37 3.41 11.40 -1.29
N PRO A 38 3.99 12.27 -2.14
CA PRO A 38 5.30 12.02 -2.73
C PRO A 38 6.37 11.76 -1.67
N GLY A 39 7.17 10.71 -1.87
CA GLY A 39 8.23 10.32 -0.94
C GLY A 39 7.77 9.53 0.29
N MET A 40 6.47 9.18 0.41
CA MET A 40 6.01 8.25 1.43
C MET A 40 6.57 6.84 1.20
N MET A 41 6.64 6.41 -0.07
CA MET A 41 7.23 5.13 -0.46
C MET A 41 8.58 5.35 -1.13
N LEU A 42 9.58 4.58 -0.71
CA LEU A 42 10.91 4.59 -1.32
C LEU A 42 10.87 3.96 -2.71
N LYS A 43 10.07 2.91 -2.85
CA LYS A 43 9.80 2.22 -4.12
C LYS A 43 8.49 1.45 -4.01
N PHE A 44 7.82 1.28 -5.14
CA PHE A 44 6.68 0.38 -5.26
C PHE A 44 6.60 -0.22 -6.67
N GLY A 45 5.84 -1.30 -6.80
CA GLY A 45 5.57 -1.94 -8.09
C GLY A 45 4.65 -3.13 -7.96
N GLY A 46 4.30 -3.74 -9.08
CA GLY A 46 3.45 -4.94 -9.13
C GLY A 46 2.38 -4.87 -10.21
N HIS A 47 1.27 -5.53 -9.92
CA HIS A 47 0.13 -5.72 -10.81
C HIS A 47 -1.19 -5.54 -10.05
N ALA A 48 -2.31 -5.83 -10.71
CA ALA A 48 -3.66 -5.74 -10.13
C ALA A 48 -3.79 -6.46 -8.79
N MET A 49 -3.35 -7.73 -8.73
CA MET A 49 -3.63 -8.63 -7.60
C MET A 49 -2.50 -8.71 -6.59
N ALA A 50 -1.33 -8.18 -6.89
CA ALA A 50 -0.16 -8.26 -6.02
C ALA A 50 0.75 -7.06 -6.23
N ALA A 51 1.30 -6.54 -5.14
CA ALA A 51 2.27 -5.46 -5.18
C ALA A 51 3.39 -5.67 -4.18
N GLY A 52 4.50 -4.98 -4.39
CA GLY A 52 5.59 -4.86 -3.42
C GLY A 52 5.95 -3.40 -3.25
N LEU A 53 6.37 -3.03 -2.05
CA LEU A 53 6.80 -1.67 -1.74
C LEU A 53 7.88 -1.63 -0.65
N SER A 54 8.49 -0.47 -0.48
CA SER A 54 9.37 -0.19 0.66
C SER A 54 9.06 1.17 1.26
N LEU A 55 9.17 1.24 2.59
CA LEU A 55 8.94 2.43 3.40
C LEU A 55 10.13 2.63 4.32
N GLU A 56 10.38 3.87 4.73
CA GLU A 56 11.12 4.13 5.97
C GLU A 56 10.24 3.70 7.16
N GLU A 57 10.85 3.21 8.25
CA GLU A 57 10.11 2.77 9.44
C GLU A 57 9.22 3.88 10.03
N ASP A 58 9.66 5.15 9.96
CA ASP A 58 8.91 6.31 10.45
C ASP A 58 7.66 6.65 9.61
N LYS A 59 7.55 6.13 8.38
CA LYS A 59 6.39 6.34 7.50
C LYS A 59 5.33 5.27 7.62
N PHE A 60 5.58 4.20 8.38
CA PHE A 60 4.69 3.05 8.44
C PHE A 60 3.27 3.39 8.89
N GLU A 61 3.13 4.14 9.99
CA GLU A 61 1.83 4.52 10.54
C GLU A 61 1.04 5.41 9.56
N LEU A 62 1.72 6.40 8.98
CA LEU A 62 1.13 7.27 7.98
C LEU A 62 0.67 6.48 6.74
N PHE A 63 1.49 5.56 6.24
CA PHE A 63 1.13 4.69 5.13
C PHE A 63 -0.11 3.84 5.46
N GLN A 64 -0.12 3.20 6.64
CA GLN A 64 -1.24 2.35 7.06
C GLN A 64 -2.56 3.14 7.08
N GLN A 65 -2.55 4.34 7.66
CA GLN A 65 -3.72 5.21 7.70
C GLN A 65 -4.19 5.57 6.28
N ARG A 66 -3.30 6.13 5.45
CA ARG A 66 -3.68 6.62 4.11
C ARG A 66 -4.10 5.51 3.16
N PHE A 67 -3.45 4.35 3.24
CA PHE A 67 -3.87 3.17 2.48
C PHE A 67 -5.26 2.69 2.90
N GLY A 68 -5.54 2.64 4.21
CA GLY A 68 -6.86 2.26 4.71
C GLY A 68 -7.97 3.21 4.27
N GLU A 69 -7.72 4.53 4.33
CA GLU A 69 -8.63 5.57 3.84
C GLU A 69 -8.90 5.41 2.35
N LEU A 70 -7.85 5.28 1.53
CA LEU A 70 -7.97 5.15 0.08
C LEU A 70 -8.75 3.88 -0.31
N VAL A 71 -8.43 2.74 0.33
CA VAL A 71 -9.13 1.47 0.07
C VAL A 71 -10.61 1.57 0.45
N THR A 72 -10.95 2.28 1.52
CA THR A 72 -12.34 2.48 1.94
C THR A 72 -13.10 3.40 0.98
N GLU A 73 -12.43 4.41 0.41
CA GLU A 73 -13.01 5.29 -0.62
C GLU A 73 -13.27 4.55 -1.94
N TRP A 74 -12.38 3.62 -2.31
CA TRP A 74 -12.43 2.97 -3.62
C TRP A 74 -13.23 1.66 -3.64
N LEU A 75 -13.35 0.99 -2.50
CA LEU A 75 -14.19 -0.19 -2.38
C LEU A 75 -15.62 0.22 -2.06
N ASP A 76 -16.57 -0.34 -2.80
CA ASP A 76 -17.97 -0.29 -2.41
C ASP A 76 -18.10 -0.82 -0.96
N PRO A 77 -18.80 -0.12 -0.05
CA PRO A 77 -19.08 -0.63 1.28
C PRO A 77 -19.64 -2.06 1.31
N SER A 78 -20.30 -2.53 0.24
CA SER A 78 -20.79 -3.91 0.13
C SER A 78 -19.70 -4.97 -0.07
N LEU A 79 -18.45 -4.58 -0.34
CA LEU A 79 -17.30 -5.45 -0.60
C LEU A 79 -16.30 -5.53 0.58
N LEU A 80 -16.58 -4.81 1.68
CA LEU A 80 -15.74 -4.72 2.88
C LEU A 80 -16.22 -5.63 4.01
#